data_AF-A0A3D4T8X7-F1
#
_entry.id   AF-A0A3D4T8X7-F1
#
_cell.length_a   1.000
_cell.length_b   1.000
_cell.length_c   1.000
_cell.angle_alpha   90.00
_cell.angle_beta   90.00
_cell.angle_gamma   90.00
#
_symmetry.space_group_name_H-M   'P 1'
#
loop_
_entity.id
_entity.type
_entity.pdbx_description
1 polymer ?
#
loop_
_entity_poly.entity_id
_entity_poly.type
_entity_poly.pdbx_seq_one_letter_code
_entity_poly.pdbx_strand_id
1 'polypeptide(L)'
;MNGQAYPFNPMSSHGWPLNTLASKFYVGAETVDDGLTYRQQYQGSIDEVKVYSRALSAAEIDLDRQGSAISNLVLYYPFAEATGTSITDASGNNNHATLLNVTPLNSNWVIRNGVTTTLTVTDAAGNSASCTALVNVIDNNNYCSLPNTSSLIIPVAKVVTEEKSQSAKASRAYPNPTRGKLIVETSVEVESLHQITLIDLAGRTMPQRGTRLLSKHMIEMDVSHLNKGNHYVRISGRKGSEIIMFIKM
;
A
#
# COMPACT_ATOMS: atom_id res chain seq x y z
N MET A 1 12.25 8.24 21.23
CA MET A 1 11.29 9.37 21.13
C MET A 1 10.12 9.11 22.07
N ASN A 2 9.68 10.10 22.83
CA ASN A 2 9.54 9.87 24.25
C ASN A 2 8.20 10.25 24.89
N GLY A 3 7.25 9.30 24.90
CA GLY A 3 5.93 9.39 25.53
C GLY A 3 5.98 9.57 27.05
N GLN A 4 4.95 10.17 27.64
CA GLN A 4 4.87 10.47 29.08
C GLN A 4 3.61 9.90 29.66
N ALA A 5 3.71 9.02 30.63
CA ALA A 5 2.59 8.28 31.20
C ALA A 5 2.63 8.29 32.69
N TYR A 6 1.51 8.45 33.37
CA TYR A 6 1.56 8.37 34.82
C TYR A 6 1.42 6.90 35.26
N PRO A 7 2.47 6.25 35.81
CA PRO A 7 2.23 5.16 36.73
C PRO A 7 2.77 5.45 38.13
N PHE A 8 1.90 5.13 39.08
CA PHE A 8 2.12 4.50 40.39
C PHE A 8 3.51 4.58 41.03
N ASN A 9 3.54 5.14 42.24
CA ASN A 9 4.71 5.28 43.11
C ASN A 9 5.22 3.90 43.61
N PRO A 10 6.41 3.40 43.19
CA PRO A 10 7.01 2.22 43.78
C PRO A 10 7.86 2.64 44.99
N MET A 11 7.41 2.27 46.18
CA MET A 11 8.21 2.41 47.40
C MET A 11 9.50 1.59 47.29
N SER A 12 10.67 2.22 47.53
CA SER A 12 11.94 1.51 47.74
C SER A 12 12.39 1.59 49.20
N SER A 13 12.94 0.49 49.70
CA SER A 13 13.31 0.23 51.10
C SER A 13 14.72 0.72 51.48
N HIS A 14 15.26 1.75 50.81
CA HIS A 14 16.62 2.22 51.07
C HIS A 14 16.67 3.68 51.51
N GLY A 15 16.43 3.88 52.81
CA GLY A 15 17.20 4.73 53.75
C GLY A 15 17.45 6.22 53.49
N TRP A 16 17.16 6.74 52.31
CA TRP A 16 17.17 8.16 51.99
C TRP A 16 15.71 8.58 51.81
N PRO A 17 15.23 9.64 52.48
CA PRO A 17 13.90 10.15 52.16
C PRO A 17 13.93 10.56 50.69
N LEU A 18 13.26 9.80 49.83
CA LEU A 18 12.93 10.21 48.47
C LEU A 18 12.00 11.42 48.61
N ASN A 19 12.58 12.60 48.80
CA ASN A 19 11.91 13.88 48.57
C ASN A 19 11.86 14.14 47.05
N THR A 20 11.43 13.13 46.31
CA THR A 20 10.97 13.34 44.95
C THR A 20 9.53 13.79 45.10
N LEU A 21 9.28 15.08 44.90
CA LEU A 21 7.99 15.50 44.36
C LEU A 21 7.62 14.51 43.25
N ALA A 22 6.33 14.13 43.17
CA ALA A 22 5.83 13.18 42.20
C ALA A 22 6.46 13.44 40.83
N SER A 23 7.41 12.59 40.44
CA SER A 23 8.17 12.79 39.21
C SER A 23 7.35 12.22 38.06
N LYS A 24 7.20 13.00 37.00
CA LYS A 24 6.53 12.54 35.79
C LYS A 24 7.36 11.43 35.16
N PHE A 25 6.68 10.53 34.47
CA PHE A 25 7.34 9.52 33.65
C PHE A 25 7.68 10.11 32.28
N TYR A 26 8.81 9.69 31.74
CA TYR A 26 9.33 10.08 30.45
C TYR A 26 9.86 8.81 29.75
N VAL A 27 9.67 8.63 28.44
CA VAL A 27 9.98 7.37 27.72
C VAL A 27 11.09 7.48 26.66
N GLY A 28 12.39 7.29 26.91
CA GLY A 28 13.44 7.50 25.85
C GLY A 28 14.22 8.84 25.85
N ALA A 29 14.44 9.39 27.05
CA ALA A 29 15.17 10.58 27.43
C ALA A 29 15.11 10.62 28.96
N GLU A 30 16.25 10.82 29.57
CA GLU A 30 16.34 11.04 31.01
C GLU A 30 16.03 12.51 31.29
N THR A 31 15.32 12.78 32.39
CA THR A 31 15.08 14.14 32.86
C THR A 31 15.71 14.37 34.22
N VAL A 32 16.15 15.60 34.44
CA VAL A 32 16.45 16.13 35.77
C VAL A 32 15.43 17.20 36.13
N ASP A 33 15.15 17.33 37.43
CA ASP A 33 14.22 18.30 37.99
C ASP A 33 12.84 18.29 37.32
N ASP A 34 12.23 17.12 37.19
CA ASP A 34 10.87 16.93 36.63
C ASP A 34 10.67 17.55 35.22
N GLY A 35 11.69 17.42 34.36
CA GLY A 35 11.61 17.84 32.96
C GLY A 35 12.06 19.26 32.67
N LEU A 36 12.76 19.92 33.60
CA LEU A 36 13.44 21.19 33.32
C LEU A 36 14.61 21.00 32.35
N THR A 37 15.34 19.88 32.44
CA THR A 37 16.43 19.55 31.51
C THR A 37 16.35 18.10 31.06
N TYR A 38 16.67 17.86 29.79
CA TYR A 38 16.67 16.55 29.15
C TYR A 38 18.10 16.14 28.79
N ARG A 39 18.43 14.87 29.00
CA ARG A 39 19.70 14.28 28.59
C ARG A 39 19.52 12.82 28.18
N GLN A 40 20.56 12.22 27.61
CA GLN A 40 20.57 10.80 27.20
C GLN A 40 19.36 10.41 26.34
N GLN A 41 19.10 11.20 25.31
CA GLN A 41 17.96 10.99 24.43
C GLN A 41 18.15 9.70 23.62
N TYR A 42 17.09 8.91 23.52
CA TYR A 42 17.07 7.73 22.68
C TYR A 42 16.94 8.12 21.20
N GLN A 43 17.95 7.74 20.41
CA GLN A 43 17.99 7.94 18.97
C GLN A 43 17.36 6.76 18.24
N GLY A 44 16.04 6.79 18.12
CA GLY A 44 15.28 5.78 17.39
C GLY A 44 13.77 5.94 17.55
N SER A 45 13.03 5.08 16.85
CA SER A 45 11.58 4.98 16.94
C SER A 45 11.18 4.20 18.19
N ILE A 46 10.11 4.66 18.84
CA ILE A 46 9.44 3.99 19.96
C ILE A 46 7.99 3.83 19.55
N ASP A 47 7.42 2.67 19.85
CA ASP A 47 6.04 2.32 19.53
C ASP A 47 5.51 1.37 20.62
N GLU A 48 4.19 1.24 20.73
CA GLU A 48 3.50 0.26 21.59
C GLU A 48 3.95 0.27 23.08
N VAL A 49 4.07 1.45 23.68
CA VAL A 49 4.58 1.59 25.06
C VAL A 49 3.50 1.19 26.06
N LYS A 50 3.77 0.16 26.86
CA LYS A 50 2.84 -0.39 27.85
C LYS A 50 3.46 -0.44 29.24
N VAL A 51 2.67 -0.15 30.27
CA VAL A 51 3.05 -0.32 31.69
C VAL A 51 2.00 -1.17 32.39
N TYR A 52 2.45 -2.15 33.17
CA TYR A 52 1.60 -3.07 33.93
C TYR A 52 1.81 -2.86 35.42
N SER A 53 0.76 -3.08 36.23
CA SER A 53 0.83 -3.00 37.70
C SER A 53 1.39 -4.27 38.35
N ARG A 54 1.87 -5.22 37.55
CA ARG A 54 2.45 -6.49 37.99
C ARG A 54 3.55 -6.97 37.05
N ALA A 55 4.31 -7.94 37.53
CA ALA A 55 5.21 -8.70 36.66
C ALA A 55 4.41 -9.57 35.67
N LEU A 56 4.86 -9.60 34.42
CA LEU A 56 4.36 -10.51 33.38
C LEU A 56 5.19 -11.79 33.36
N SER A 57 4.54 -12.90 33.05
CA SER A 57 5.22 -14.15 32.73
C SER A 57 5.80 -14.11 31.30
N ALA A 58 6.75 -15.01 31.00
CA ALA A 58 7.33 -15.10 29.65
C ALA A 58 6.26 -15.35 28.56
N ALA A 59 5.26 -16.20 28.84
CA ALA A 59 4.17 -16.46 27.92
C ALA A 59 3.28 -15.23 27.67
N GLU A 60 3.04 -14.41 28.70
CA GLU A 60 2.28 -13.17 28.55
C GLU A 60 3.04 -12.12 27.76
N ILE A 61 4.36 -12.04 27.91
CA ILE A 61 5.22 -11.17 27.09
C ILE A 61 5.13 -11.58 25.61
N ASP A 62 5.15 -12.89 25.33
CA ASP A 62 5.02 -13.40 23.96
C ASP A 62 3.66 -13.09 23.33
N LEU A 63 2.58 -13.17 24.12
CA LEU A 63 1.23 -12.80 23.70
C LEU A 63 1.11 -11.29 23.46
N ASP A 64 1.65 -10.47 24.36
CA ASP A 64 1.61 -9.01 24.24
C ASP A 64 2.36 -8.53 23.00
N ARG A 65 3.54 -9.12 22.72
CA ARG A 65 4.32 -8.85 21.51
C ARG A 65 3.53 -9.15 20.22
N GLN A 66 2.59 -10.09 20.26
CA GLN A 66 1.72 -10.44 19.13
C GLN A 66 0.47 -9.56 19.05
N GLY A 67 0.32 -8.57 19.94
CA GLY A 67 -0.83 -7.67 19.99
C GLY A 67 -2.03 -8.22 20.77
N SER A 68 -1.86 -9.30 21.54
CA SER A 68 -2.93 -9.83 22.39
C SER A 68 -3.09 -8.97 23.65
N ALA A 69 -4.34 -8.72 24.05
CA ALA A 69 -4.62 -7.92 25.24
C ALA A 69 -4.22 -8.67 26.54
N ILE A 70 -3.41 -8.01 27.37
CA ILE A 70 -3.04 -8.49 28.71
C ILE A 70 -3.69 -7.58 29.76
N SER A 71 -4.28 -8.20 30.81
CA SER A 71 -4.97 -7.49 31.88
C SER A 71 -4.01 -6.75 32.82
N ASN A 72 -4.55 -5.82 33.62
CA ASN A 72 -3.80 -5.01 34.60
C ASN A 72 -2.82 -4.02 33.96
N LEU A 73 -3.22 -3.50 32.81
CA LEU A 73 -2.54 -2.42 32.11
C LEU A 73 -2.80 -1.11 32.87
N VAL A 74 -1.73 -0.46 33.30
CA VAL A 74 -1.75 0.89 33.90
C VAL A 74 -1.73 1.96 32.82
N LEU A 75 -1.08 1.65 31.71
CA LEU A 75 -0.85 2.56 30.61
C LEU A 75 -0.69 1.83 29.29
N TYR A 76 -1.24 2.40 28.22
CA TYR A 76 -0.87 2.03 26.87
C TYR A 76 -0.85 3.19 25.88
N TYR A 77 0.31 3.41 25.27
CA TYR A 77 0.53 4.37 24.18
C TYR A 77 0.84 3.66 22.87
N PRO A 78 -0.16 3.57 21.97
CA PRO A 78 0.04 3.01 20.64
C PRO A 78 0.73 3.99 19.68
N PHE A 79 0.94 5.26 20.08
CA PHE A 79 1.45 6.32 19.20
C PHE A 79 0.70 6.40 17.85
N ALA A 80 -0.61 6.15 17.88
CA ALA A 80 -1.45 6.05 16.70
C ALA A 80 -2.09 7.39 16.29
N GLU A 81 -1.85 8.47 17.03
CA GLU A 81 -2.42 9.78 16.75
C GLU A 81 -1.91 10.36 15.41
N ALA A 82 -2.80 11.04 14.67
CA ALA A 82 -2.46 11.61 13.37
C ALA A 82 -1.71 12.92 13.45
N THR A 83 -2.09 13.75 14.40
CA THR A 83 -1.62 15.12 14.51
C THR A 83 -1.64 15.58 15.96
N GLY A 84 -0.95 16.68 16.21
CA GLY A 84 -0.91 17.32 17.52
C GLY A 84 0.22 16.80 18.39
N THR A 85 0.09 17.09 19.69
CA THR A 85 1.11 16.83 20.71
C THR A 85 0.58 16.02 21.89
N SER A 86 -0.63 15.47 21.80
CA SER A 86 -1.20 14.62 22.85
C SER A 86 -1.21 13.16 22.40
N ILE A 87 -0.89 12.24 23.30
CA ILE A 87 -1.08 10.79 23.08
C ILE A 87 -2.16 10.32 24.03
N THR A 88 -3.12 9.59 23.48
CA THR A 88 -4.23 9.00 24.20
C THR A 88 -3.76 7.76 24.95
N ASP A 89 -4.24 7.60 26.18
CA ASP A 89 -3.99 6.38 26.94
C ASP A 89 -5.04 5.36 26.55
N ALA A 90 -4.64 4.40 25.74
CA ALA A 90 -5.50 3.34 25.25
C ALA A 90 -5.79 2.25 26.32
N SER A 91 -5.20 2.34 27.53
CA SER A 91 -5.58 1.46 28.64
C SER A 91 -6.91 1.84 29.29
N GLY A 92 -7.42 3.05 29.02
CA GLY A 92 -8.65 3.56 29.62
C GLY A 92 -8.46 4.16 31.02
N ASN A 93 -7.22 4.32 31.51
CA ASN A 93 -6.94 4.90 32.83
C ASN A 93 -6.74 6.42 32.81
N ASN A 94 -6.99 7.06 31.66
CA ASN A 94 -6.93 8.51 31.48
C ASN A 94 -5.54 9.11 31.77
N ASN A 95 -4.49 8.32 31.64
CA ASN A 95 -3.11 8.78 31.82
C ASN A 95 -2.57 9.31 30.48
N HIS A 96 -3.15 10.37 29.92
CA HIS A 96 -2.73 10.91 28.62
C HIS A 96 -1.31 11.50 28.64
N ALA A 97 -0.58 11.41 27.52
CA ALA A 97 0.75 11.99 27.37
C ALA A 97 0.73 13.32 26.64
N THR A 98 1.77 14.11 26.88
CA THR A 98 2.16 15.22 26.00
C THR A 98 3.51 14.92 25.36
N LEU A 99 3.60 15.08 24.04
CA LEU A 99 4.84 15.03 23.28
C LEU A 99 5.62 16.33 23.46
N LEU A 100 6.89 16.21 23.85
CA LEU A 100 7.79 17.32 24.14
C LEU A 100 8.93 17.37 23.11
N ASN A 101 9.35 18.58 22.72
CA ASN A 101 10.48 18.82 21.82
C ASN A 101 10.41 18.07 20.47
N VAL A 102 9.20 17.79 19.99
CA VAL A 102 8.95 17.20 18.67
C VAL A 102 8.42 18.27 17.73
N THR A 103 8.72 18.15 16.44
CA THR A 103 7.79 18.67 15.42
C THR A 103 6.45 17.98 15.66
N PRO A 104 5.30 18.69 15.67
CA PRO A 104 3.99 18.06 15.85
C PRO A 104 3.89 16.82 14.97
N LEU A 105 3.21 15.76 15.45
CA LEU A 105 2.96 14.58 14.62
C LEU A 105 2.47 15.10 13.26
N ASN A 106 3.32 14.99 12.26
CA ASN A 106 2.96 15.29 10.90
C ASN A 106 2.41 13.99 10.38
N SER A 107 1.27 14.08 9.71
CA SER A 107 0.52 13.00 9.14
C SER A 107 1.32 12.28 8.05
N ASN A 108 2.34 11.54 8.46
CA ASN A 108 2.70 10.31 7.80
C ASN A 108 1.92 9.19 8.48
N TRP A 109 0.59 9.33 8.51
CA TRP A 109 -0.32 8.19 8.56
C TRP A 109 -0.11 7.40 7.28
N VAL A 110 0.97 6.61 7.28
CA VAL A 110 1.01 5.45 6.42
C VAL A 110 0.12 4.44 7.12
N ILE A 111 -1.15 4.36 6.73
CA ILE A 111 -1.97 3.18 7.02
C ILE A 111 -1.21 2.00 6.39
N ARG A 112 -0.37 1.32 7.18
CA ARG A 112 0.50 0.23 6.69
C ARG A 112 -0.24 -1.08 6.49
N ASN A 113 -1.45 -1.21 7.05
CA ASN A 113 -2.34 -2.34 6.83
C ASN A 113 -3.63 -1.82 6.20
N GLY A 114 -3.73 -1.92 4.87
CA GLY A 114 -4.90 -1.45 4.14
C GLY A 114 -6.19 -2.08 4.67
N VAL A 115 -7.25 -1.29 4.68
CA VAL A 115 -8.58 -1.74 5.08
C VAL A 115 -9.16 -2.54 3.92
N THR A 116 -9.52 -3.80 4.16
CA THR A 116 -10.29 -4.59 3.19
C THR A 116 -11.73 -4.10 3.19
N THR A 117 -12.16 -3.51 2.09
CA THR A 117 -13.54 -3.05 1.90
C THR A 117 -14.14 -3.68 0.65
N THR A 118 -15.46 -3.90 0.67
CA THR A 118 -16.21 -4.42 -0.48
C THR A 118 -16.73 -3.25 -1.30
N LEU A 119 -16.21 -3.10 -2.51
CA LEU A 119 -16.69 -2.14 -3.48
C LEU A 119 -17.83 -2.78 -4.26
N THR A 120 -19.03 -2.18 -4.24
CA THR A 120 -20.17 -2.61 -5.05
C THR A 120 -20.49 -1.50 -6.06
N VAL A 121 -20.51 -1.86 -7.33
CA VAL A 121 -20.89 -0.97 -8.43
C VAL A 121 -22.22 -1.43 -8.98
N THR A 122 -23.21 -0.54 -9.00
CA THR A 122 -24.54 -0.79 -9.56
C THR A 122 -24.74 0.04 -10.82
N ASP A 123 -25.16 -0.58 -11.92
CA ASP A 123 -25.51 0.15 -13.15
C ASP A 123 -26.91 0.79 -13.06
N ALA A 124 -27.25 1.64 -14.04
CA ALA A 124 -28.55 2.32 -14.10
C ALA A 124 -29.75 1.36 -14.29
N ALA A 125 -29.49 0.10 -14.66
CA ALA A 125 -30.49 -0.95 -14.76
C ALA A 125 -30.62 -1.76 -13.45
N GLY A 126 -29.84 -1.44 -12.42
CA GLY A 126 -29.89 -2.08 -11.10
C GLY A 126 -28.98 -3.30 -10.94
N ASN A 127 -28.18 -3.65 -11.96
CA ASN A 127 -27.25 -4.78 -11.85
C ASN A 127 -26.04 -4.38 -11.01
N SER A 128 -25.68 -5.22 -10.03
CA SER A 128 -24.56 -4.93 -9.13
C SER A 128 -23.44 -5.95 -9.24
N ALA A 129 -22.20 -5.48 -9.33
CA ALA A 129 -20.99 -6.29 -9.23
C ALA A 129 -20.18 -5.84 -8.01
N SER A 130 -19.67 -6.79 -7.22
CA SER A 130 -18.87 -6.47 -6.03
C SER A 130 -17.50 -7.11 -6.07
N CYS A 131 -16.47 -6.40 -5.62
CA CYS A 131 -15.13 -6.93 -5.41
C CYS A 131 -14.57 -6.44 -4.07
N THR A 132 -13.81 -7.31 -3.38
CA THR A 132 -13.08 -6.92 -2.18
C THR A 132 -11.74 -6.34 -2.60
N ALA A 133 -11.47 -5.11 -2.17
CA ALA A 133 -10.22 -4.42 -2.45
C ALA A 133 -9.56 -3.97 -1.15
N LEU A 134 -8.23 -3.99 -1.15
CA LEU A 134 -7.43 -3.41 -0.08
C LEU A 134 -7.25 -1.93 -0.40
N VAL A 135 -7.83 -1.05 0.42
CA VAL A 135 -7.79 0.40 0.23
C VAL A 135 -6.76 1.00 1.19
N ASN A 136 -5.78 1.68 0.60
CA ASN A 136 -4.81 2.48 1.32
C ASN A 136 -5.18 3.95 1.15
N VAL A 137 -5.52 4.62 2.24
CA VAL A 137 -5.71 6.07 2.25
C VAL A 137 -4.38 6.70 2.62
N ILE A 138 -3.82 7.49 1.71
CA ILE A 138 -2.64 8.32 1.97
C ILE A 138 -3.16 9.76 2.10
N ASP A 139 -3.15 10.28 3.32
CA ASP A 139 -3.36 11.71 3.54
C ASP A 139 -2.07 12.44 3.18
N ASN A 140 -2.10 13.25 2.11
CA ASN A 140 -0.93 13.98 1.63
C ASN A 140 -1.02 15.50 1.88
N ASN A 141 -2.06 15.96 2.57
CA ASN A 141 -2.33 17.40 2.69
C ASN A 141 -3.06 17.84 3.96
N ASN A 142 -3.31 16.96 4.93
CA ASN A 142 -3.74 17.31 6.29
C ASN A 142 -5.07 18.12 6.37
N TYR A 143 -5.95 17.99 5.35
CA TYR A 143 -7.19 18.77 5.23
C TYR A 143 -8.46 18.04 5.73
N CYS A 144 -8.39 16.80 6.22
CA CYS A 144 -9.58 16.07 6.66
C CYS A 144 -9.80 16.15 8.19
N SER A 145 -10.37 17.26 8.66
CA SER A 145 -11.11 17.31 9.93
C SER A 145 -12.62 17.25 9.63
N LEU A 146 -13.16 16.04 9.43
CA LEU A 146 -14.60 15.88 9.27
C LEU A 146 -15.25 15.58 10.63
N PRO A 147 -16.31 16.31 11.02
CA PRO A 147 -17.10 15.92 12.18
C PRO A 147 -17.78 14.58 11.88
N ASN A 148 -17.66 13.71 12.88
CA ASN A 148 -18.37 12.47 13.13
C ASN A 148 -19.71 12.41 12.38
N THR A 149 -19.82 11.41 11.50
CA THR A 149 -20.91 11.09 10.54
C THR A 149 -20.90 11.77 9.16
N SER A 150 -19.71 12.04 8.60
CA SER A 150 -19.61 12.42 7.20
C SER A 150 -19.22 11.22 6.33
N SER A 151 -20.19 10.65 5.60
CA SER A 151 -19.89 9.67 4.55
C SER A 151 -19.19 10.38 3.38
N LEU A 152 -17.92 10.02 3.13
CA LEU A 152 -17.20 10.49 1.95
C LEU A 152 -17.74 9.74 0.72
N ILE A 153 -18.67 10.39 0.00
CA ILE A 153 -19.08 9.93 -1.32
C ILE A 153 -17.96 10.33 -2.29
N ILE A 154 -17.15 9.37 -2.72
CA ILE A 154 -16.21 9.58 -3.83
C ILE A 154 -17.02 9.41 -5.11
N PRO A 155 -17.40 10.49 -5.83
CA PRO A 155 -18.03 10.34 -7.12
C PRO A 155 -17.09 9.56 -8.05
N VAL A 156 -17.61 8.49 -8.66
CA VAL A 156 -16.89 7.58 -9.58
C VAL A 156 -16.41 8.30 -10.86
N ALA A 157 -16.44 9.63 -10.91
CA ALA A 157 -15.95 10.42 -12.05
C ALA A 157 -14.41 10.42 -12.18
N LYS A 158 -13.67 9.89 -11.19
CA LYS A 158 -12.20 9.73 -11.25
C LYS A 158 -11.68 8.44 -10.63
N VAL A 159 -12.49 7.36 -10.58
CA VAL A 159 -11.87 6.03 -10.51
C VAL A 159 -11.26 5.83 -11.89
N VAL A 160 -9.96 6.10 -11.96
CA VAL A 160 -9.12 5.83 -13.11
C VAL A 160 -9.44 4.40 -13.55
N THR A 161 -10.09 4.26 -14.70
CA THR A 161 -10.16 3.02 -15.46
C THR A 161 -8.78 2.70 -16.03
N GLU A 162 -7.78 2.64 -15.17
CA GLU A 162 -6.64 1.78 -15.42
C GLU A 162 -7.01 0.46 -14.78
N GLU A 163 -7.71 -0.36 -15.56
CA GLU A 163 -7.40 -1.78 -15.53
C GLU A 163 -5.90 -1.88 -15.76
N LYS A 164 -5.13 -1.83 -14.68
CA LYS A 164 -3.82 -2.45 -14.65
C LYS A 164 -4.08 -3.96 -14.59
N SER A 165 -4.65 -4.48 -15.67
CA SER A 165 -4.62 -5.88 -16.03
C SER A 165 -3.16 -6.21 -16.35
N GLN A 166 -2.31 -6.17 -15.33
CA GLN A 166 -1.03 -6.90 -15.27
C GLN A 166 -1.33 -8.39 -15.09
N SER A 167 -2.25 -8.92 -15.88
CA SER A 167 -2.03 -10.25 -16.40
C SER A 167 -0.92 -10.06 -17.42
N ALA A 168 0.22 -10.72 -17.22
CA ALA A 168 1.22 -10.84 -18.27
C ALA A 168 0.51 -11.49 -19.46
N LYS A 169 -0.07 -10.67 -20.35
CA LYS A 169 -0.93 -11.14 -21.42
C LYS A 169 0.00 -11.84 -22.40
N ALA A 170 0.03 -13.16 -22.31
CA ALA A 170 0.93 -13.99 -23.09
C ALA A 170 0.70 -13.72 -24.58
N SER A 171 1.73 -13.21 -25.23
CA SER A 171 1.68 -12.84 -26.63
C SER A 171 1.64 -14.08 -27.50
N ARG A 172 0.69 -14.11 -28.42
CA ARG A 172 0.38 -15.29 -29.22
C ARG A 172 -0.28 -14.87 -30.51
N ALA A 173 -0.12 -15.71 -31.53
CA ALA A 173 -0.83 -15.57 -32.78
C ALA A 173 -1.81 -16.73 -32.95
N TYR A 174 -3.05 -16.45 -33.35
CA TYR A 174 -4.07 -17.46 -33.58
C TYR A 174 -4.99 -17.10 -34.76
N PRO A 175 -5.51 -18.09 -35.50
CA PRO A 175 -5.11 -19.50 -35.43
C PRO A 175 -3.65 -19.67 -35.87
N ASN A 176 -2.91 -20.57 -35.20
CA ASN A 176 -1.56 -20.93 -35.58
C ASN A 176 -1.45 -22.46 -35.54
N PRO A 177 -1.43 -23.15 -36.70
CA PRO A 177 -1.28 -22.61 -38.06
C PRO A 177 -2.50 -21.85 -38.62
N THR A 178 -2.30 -20.92 -39.55
CA THR A 178 -3.36 -20.16 -40.25
C THR A 178 -3.37 -20.41 -41.76
N ARG A 179 -4.54 -20.26 -42.40
CA ARG A 179 -4.70 -20.27 -43.87
C ARG A 179 -4.79 -18.88 -44.49
N GLY A 180 -5.04 -17.83 -43.71
CA GLY A 180 -5.33 -16.52 -44.26
C GLY A 180 -5.44 -15.42 -43.22
N LYS A 181 -6.37 -15.51 -42.26
CA LYS A 181 -6.48 -14.50 -41.20
C LYS A 181 -5.63 -14.86 -39.99
N LEU A 182 -4.96 -13.87 -39.41
CA LEU A 182 -4.18 -14.02 -38.20
C LEU A 182 -4.58 -12.94 -37.20
N ILE A 183 -4.85 -13.33 -35.97
CA ILE A 183 -4.99 -12.41 -34.84
C ILE A 183 -3.73 -12.53 -34.00
N VAL A 184 -3.12 -11.39 -33.70
CA VAL A 184 -1.92 -11.30 -32.86
C VAL A 184 -2.30 -10.57 -31.58
N GLU A 185 -2.23 -11.28 -30.46
CA GLU A 185 -2.23 -10.69 -29.12
C GLU A 185 -0.80 -10.40 -28.71
N THR A 186 -0.54 -9.21 -28.18
CA THR A 186 0.79 -8.76 -27.76
C THR A 186 0.74 -8.09 -26.39
N SER A 187 1.82 -8.20 -25.62
CA SER A 187 2.04 -7.42 -24.40
C SER A 187 2.54 -6.00 -24.67
N VAL A 188 2.90 -5.68 -25.91
CA VAL A 188 3.41 -4.36 -26.32
C VAL A 188 2.25 -3.48 -26.81
N GLU A 189 2.10 -2.29 -26.24
CA GLU A 189 1.11 -1.30 -26.71
C GLU A 189 1.46 -0.81 -28.12
N VAL A 190 0.51 -0.98 -29.05
CA VAL A 190 0.59 -0.51 -30.44
C VAL A 190 -0.33 0.69 -30.64
N GLU A 191 0.28 1.82 -31.02
CA GLU A 191 -0.40 3.09 -31.30
C GLU A 191 -0.59 3.30 -32.81
N SER A 192 0.25 2.68 -33.64
CA SER A 192 0.27 2.85 -35.10
C SER A 192 0.65 1.57 -35.83
N LEU A 193 0.10 1.37 -37.03
CA LEU A 193 0.44 0.23 -37.89
C LEU A 193 1.92 0.19 -38.31
N HIS A 194 2.61 1.34 -38.32
CA HIS A 194 4.05 1.42 -38.62
C HIS A 194 4.93 0.68 -37.60
N GLN A 195 4.39 0.39 -36.41
CA GLN A 195 5.10 -0.34 -35.36
C GLN A 195 5.07 -1.86 -35.57
N ILE A 196 4.31 -2.32 -36.56
CA ILE A 196 4.15 -3.72 -36.90
C ILE A 196 5.02 -3.97 -38.12
N THR A 197 5.72 -5.10 -38.16
CA THR A 197 6.50 -5.53 -39.32
C THR A 197 6.35 -7.03 -39.49
N LEU A 198 6.03 -7.46 -40.70
CA LEU A 198 5.94 -8.87 -41.05
C LEU A 198 7.27 -9.32 -41.66
N ILE A 199 7.81 -10.45 -41.20
CA ILE A 199 9.17 -10.89 -41.52
C ILE A 199 9.18 -12.38 -41.90
N ASP A 200 9.96 -12.75 -42.92
CA ASP A 200 10.21 -14.15 -43.29
C ASP A 200 11.36 -14.79 -42.49
N LEU A 201 11.66 -16.07 -42.74
CA LEU A 201 12.79 -16.78 -42.12
C LEU A 201 14.16 -16.17 -42.46
N ALA A 202 14.28 -15.42 -43.55
CA ALA A 202 15.51 -14.75 -43.97
C ALA A 202 15.64 -13.34 -43.38
N GLY A 203 14.71 -12.91 -42.53
CA GLY A 203 14.71 -11.59 -41.92
C GLY A 203 14.22 -10.47 -42.84
N ARG A 204 13.67 -10.79 -44.01
CA ARG A 204 13.18 -9.79 -44.97
C ARG A 204 11.79 -9.31 -44.57
N THR A 205 11.58 -7.99 -44.67
CA THR A 205 10.28 -7.40 -44.41
C THR A 205 9.32 -7.71 -45.57
N MET A 206 8.09 -8.04 -45.22
CA MET A 206 7.04 -8.39 -46.16
C MET A 206 5.89 -7.38 -46.08
N PRO A 207 5.19 -7.13 -47.21
CA PRO A 207 4.08 -6.19 -47.22
C PRO A 207 2.95 -6.69 -46.34
N GLN A 208 2.46 -5.80 -45.48
CA GLN A 208 1.23 -5.99 -44.72
C GLN A 208 0.03 -5.78 -45.63
N ARG A 209 -0.96 -6.69 -45.55
CA ARG A 209 -2.25 -6.53 -46.21
C ARG A 209 -3.36 -6.72 -45.20
N GLY A 210 -4.45 -5.96 -45.36
CA GLY A 210 -5.62 -6.03 -44.50
C GLY A 210 -5.32 -5.91 -43.00
N THR A 211 -4.22 -5.24 -42.63
CA THR A 211 -3.78 -5.15 -41.24
C THR A 211 -4.50 -4.02 -40.54
N ARG A 212 -5.12 -4.31 -39.39
CA ARG A 212 -5.82 -3.30 -38.58
C ARG A 212 -5.67 -3.58 -37.09
N LEU A 213 -5.72 -2.51 -36.31
CA LEU A 213 -5.76 -2.59 -34.85
C LEU A 213 -7.19 -2.85 -34.41
N LEU A 214 -7.41 -3.96 -33.71
CA LEU A 214 -8.66 -4.24 -33.01
C LEU A 214 -8.65 -3.62 -31.61
N SER A 215 -7.47 -3.52 -30.99
CA SER A 215 -7.18 -2.75 -29.78
C SER A 215 -5.67 -2.41 -29.73
N LYS A 216 -5.23 -1.67 -28.70
CA LYS A 216 -3.79 -1.41 -28.46
C LYS A 216 -2.93 -2.67 -28.30
N HIS A 217 -3.54 -3.84 -28.04
CA HIS A 217 -2.85 -5.11 -27.78
C HIS A 217 -3.33 -6.25 -28.68
N MET A 218 -4.15 -5.95 -29.70
CA MET A 218 -4.75 -6.96 -30.57
C MET A 218 -4.79 -6.48 -32.01
N ILE A 219 -4.13 -7.22 -32.89
CA ILE A 219 -3.97 -6.88 -34.30
C ILE A 219 -4.63 -7.97 -35.14
N GLU A 220 -5.45 -7.60 -36.13
CA GLU A 220 -5.88 -8.51 -37.20
C GLU A 220 -5.00 -8.28 -38.44
N MET A 221 -4.56 -9.37 -39.08
CA MET A 221 -3.79 -9.35 -40.32
C MET A 221 -4.39 -10.32 -41.34
N ASP A 222 -4.37 -9.92 -42.61
CA ASP A 222 -4.50 -10.85 -43.72
C ASP A 222 -3.11 -11.31 -44.15
N VAL A 223 -2.86 -12.60 -44.01
CA VAL A 223 -1.65 -13.33 -44.38
C VAL A 223 -1.91 -14.34 -45.50
N SER A 224 -3.06 -14.27 -46.18
CA SER A 224 -3.41 -15.19 -47.28
C SER A 224 -2.45 -15.11 -48.47
N HIS A 225 -1.84 -13.94 -48.69
CA HIS A 225 -0.85 -13.71 -49.75
C HIS A 225 0.54 -14.27 -49.46
N LEU A 226 0.79 -14.74 -48.24
CA LEU A 226 2.08 -15.30 -47.87
C LEU A 226 2.23 -16.74 -48.35
N ASN A 227 3.47 -17.09 -48.68
CA ASN A 227 3.85 -18.46 -48.96
C ASN A 227 3.65 -19.35 -47.73
N LYS A 228 3.59 -20.66 -47.93
CA LYS A 228 3.51 -21.62 -46.83
C LYS A 228 4.82 -21.63 -46.05
N GLY A 229 4.74 -21.75 -44.72
CA GLY A 229 5.90 -21.87 -43.84
C GLY A 229 5.87 -20.94 -42.63
N ASN A 230 7.01 -20.88 -41.93
CA ASN A 230 7.18 -20.09 -40.73
C ASN A 230 7.39 -18.61 -41.07
N HIS A 231 6.69 -17.75 -40.35
CA HIS A 231 6.77 -16.31 -40.47
C HIS A 231 6.76 -15.68 -39.09
N TYR A 232 7.24 -14.44 -39.01
CA TYR A 232 7.32 -13.69 -37.77
C TYR A 232 6.61 -12.36 -37.90
N VAL A 233 5.91 -11.98 -36.83
CA VAL A 233 5.38 -10.63 -36.66
C VAL A 233 6.25 -9.94 -35.61
N ARG A 234 6.93 -8.87 -36.01
CA ARG A 234 7.67 -7.99 -35.10
C ARG A 234 6.80 -6.79 -34.75
N ILE A 235 6.75 -6.45 -33.47
CA ILE A 235 6.00 -5.32 -32.91
C ILE A 235 6.98 -4.46 -32.14
N SER A 236 7.03 -3.15 -32.41
CA SER A 236 7.99 -2.22 -31.80
C SER A 236 7.27 -1.04 -31.13
N GLY A 237 7.03 -1.17 -29.83
CA GLY A 237 6.39 -0.16 -28.99
C GLY A 237 7.39 0.77 -28.30
N ARG A 238 6.89 1.79 -27.58
CA ARG A 238 7.73 2.70 -26.78
C ARG A 238 8.43 2.00 -25.60
N LYS A 239 7.78 0.97 -25.04
CA LYS A 239 8.23 0.23 -23.85
C LYS A 239 9.03 -1.04 -24.19
N GLY A 240 9.25 -1.35 -25.47
CA GLY A 240 9.97 -2.55 -25.90
C GLY A 240 9.49 -3.09 -27.25
N SER A 241 10.11 -4.19 -27.69
CA SER A 241 9.72 -4.88 -28.92
C SER A 241 9.49 -6.37 -28.68
N GLU A 242 8.63 -6.95 -29.50
CA GLU A 242 8.25 -8.35 -29.41
C GLU A 242 8.25 -9.00 -30.80
N ILE A 243 8.55 -10.30 -30.86
CA ILE A 243 8.52 -11.10 -32.08
C ILE A 243 7.68 -12.35 -31.82
N ILE A 244 6.67 -12.57 -32.65
CA ILE A 244 5.73 -13.69 -32.52
C ILE A 244 5.80 -14.54 -33.79
N MET A 245 6.07 -15.83 -33.63
CA MET A 245 6.09 -16.78 -34.76
C MET A 245 4.68 -17.28 -35.07
N PHE A 246 4.37 -17.44 -36.35
CA PHE A 246 3.20 -18.17 -36.82
C PHE A 246 3.52 -19.01 -38.07
N ILE A 247 2.67 -20.00 -38.32
CA ILE A 247 2.81 -20.93 -39.44
C ILE A 247 1.68 -20.66 -40.44
N LYS A 248 2.05 -20.37 -41.69
CA LYS A 248 1.11 -20.26 -42.82
C LYS A 248 0.99 -21.61 -43.52
N MET A 249 -0.25 -22.12 -43.64
CA MET A 249 -0.59 -23.34 -44.39
C MET A 249 -0.96 -23.07 -45.85
#